data_AF-A0RUN2-F1
#
_entry.id   AF-A0RUN2-F1
#
_cell.length_a   1.000
_cell.length_b   1.000
_cell.length_c   1.000
_cell.angle_alpha   90.00
_cell.angle_beta   90.00
_cell.angle_gamma   90.00
#
_symmetry.space_group_name_H-M   'P 1'
#
loop_
_entity.id
_entity.type
_entity.pdbx_description
1 polymer ?
#
loop_
_entity_poly.entity_id
_entity_poly.type
_entity_poly.pdbx_seq_one_letter_code
_entity_poly.pdbx_strand_id
1 'polypeptide(L)'
;MDAGADRMRGTYNDWARYAKMYDSFLSSGKMVGTYKAVLLRSLADLGLYSEPCLVGRRWIGHRDGRIMLNLDFVAARFAKYYWDMHAGFGLRHTPHRSRGGREDADTIISLIDNEQAGRADQNPPELAELASDKMEGFRCKVARLCVARHAIDAVLTDMPGLYEKVGKEYIELEPGLVAFLREHRTLIRKSLNCILAQHLERINPEARHIATKIDGETPLVERQAIIAEMESRAGAPPG
;
A
#
# COMPACT_ATOMS: atom_id res chain seq x y z
N MET A 1 -30.27 4.27 -6.56
CA MET A 1 -30.34 2.86 -6.14
C MET A 1 -29.12 2.16 -6.72
N ASP A 2 -28.11 1.94 -5.88
CA ASP A 2 -26.76 1.55 -6.29
C ASP A 2 -26.63 0.02 -6.30
N ALA A 3 -26.91 -0.61 -7.45
CA ALA A 3 -26.85 -2.06 -7.65
C ALA A 3 -25.40 -2.62 -7.73
N GLY A 4 -24.39 -1.78 -7.47
CA GLY A 4 -22.97 -2.14 -7.44
C GLY A 4 -22.46 -2.56 -6.07
N ALA A 5 -23.01 -1.98 -4.98
CA ALA A 5 -22.54 -2.28 -3.62
C ALA A 5 -22.90 -3.71 -3.16
N ASP A 6 -24.03 -4.23 -3.62
CA ASP A 6 -24.58 -5.52 -3.18
C ASP A 6 -23.88 -6.75 -3.83
N ARG A 7 -23.07 -6.52 -4.86
CA ARG A 7 -22.31 -7.55 -5.59
C ARG A 7 -20.89 -7.80 -5.06
N MET A 8 -20.48 -7.08 -4.01
CA MET A 8 -19.17 -7.24 -3.37
C MET A 8 -19.28 -7.94 -2.02
N ARG A 9 -19.98 -9.08 -1.94
CA ARG A 9 -19.97 -9.91 -0.73
C ARG A 9 -18.96 -11.04 -0.90
N GLY A 10 -17.93 -11.04 -0.05
CA GLY A 10 -17.05 -12.20 0.10
C GLY A 10 -17.75 -13.28 0.93
N THR A 11 -17.40 -14.55 0.72
CA THR A 11 -17.87 -15.63 1.59
C THR A 11 -16.99 -15.71 2.85
N TYR A 12 -17.50 -16.33 3.92
CA TYR A 12 -16.72 -16.62 5.13
C TYR A 12 -15.38 -17.28 4.82
N ASN A 13 -15.38 -18.24 3.89
CA ASN A 13 -14.18 -18.95 3.46
C ASN A 13 -13.17 -18.02 2.75
N ASP A 14 -13.64 -17.02 2.01
CA ASP A 14 -12.77 -16.04 1.37
C ASP A 14 -12.08 -15.16 2.41
N TRP A 15 -12.81 -14.74 3.44
CA TRP A 15 -12.28 -13.87 4.49
C TRP A 15 -11.25 -14.57 5.36
N ALA A 16 -11.51 -15.82 5.76
CA ALA A 16 -10.53 -16.63 6.47
C ALA A 16 -9.26 -16.84 5.65
N ARG A 17 -9.39 -17.05 4.33
CA ARG A 17 -8.24 -17.12 3.42
C ARG A 17 -7.45 -15.80 3.39
N TYR A 18 -8.11 -14.65 3.26
CA TYR A 18 -7.42 -13.35 3.24
C TYR A 18 -6.77 -13.01 4.58
N ALA A 19 -7.42 -13.31 5.70
CA ALA A 19 -6.85 -13.17 7.04
C ALA A 19 -5.58 -14.01 7.19
N LYS A 20 -5.60 -15.28 6.74
CA LYS A 20 -4.44 -16.17 6.75
C LYS A 20 -3.31 -15.68 5.84
N MET A 21 -3.62 -15.14 4.67
CA MET A 21 -2.61 -14.51 3.79
C MET A 21 -1.97 -13.31 4.48
N TYR A 22 -2.78 -12.48 5.15
CA TYR A 22 -2.30 -11.32 5.87
C TYR A 22 -1.43 -11.70 7.07
N ASP A 23 -1.84 -12.74 7.81
CA ASP A 23 -1.05 -13.31 8.90
C ASP A 23 0.31 -13.84 8.41
N SER A 24 0.32 -14.51 7.25
CA SER A 24 1.54 -14.99 6.60
C SER A 24 2.46 -13.84 6.22
N PHE A 25 1.91 -12.75 5.69
CA PHE A 25 2.66 -11.53 5.39
C PHE A 25 3.33 -10.94 6.63
N LEU A 26 2.58 -10.77 7.73
CA LEU A 26 3.12 -10.26 9.00
C LEU A 26 4.15 -11.21 9.62
N SER A 27 3.98 -12.52 9.44
CA SER A 27 4.87 -13.57 9.97
C SER A 27 6.22 -13.66 9.26
N SER A 28 6.27 -13.25 8.00
CA SER A 28 7.40 -13.53 7.12
C SER A 28 8.74 -13.03 7.69
N GLY A 29 8.72 -12.03 8.60
CA GLY A 29 9.87 -11.49 9.32
C GLY A 29 10.95 -10.86 8.41
N LYS A 30 10.78 -10.98 7.09
CA LYS A 30 11.71 -10.64 6.03
C LYS A 30 11.15 -9.49 5.22
N MET A 31 10.92 -8.35 5.88
CA MET A 31 10.88 -7.09 5.15
C MET A 31 12.30 -6.79 4.66
N VAL A 32 12.63 -7.23 3.44
CA VAL A 32 13.87 -6.84 2.73
C VAL A 32 13.85 -5.34 2.35
N GLY A 33 12.68 -4.70 2.49
CA GLY A 33 12.48 -3.27 2.39
C GLY A 33 11.02 -2.91 2.70
N THR A 34 10.68 -1.63 2.54
CA THR A 34 9.34 -1.09 2.86
C THR A 34 8.30 -1.29 1.74
N TYR A 35 8.74 -1.62 0.52
CA TYR A 35 7.91 -1.57 -0.69
C TYR A 35 6.70 -2.52 -0.66
N LYS A 36 6.84 -3.75 -0.14
CA LYS A 36 5.70 -4.69 -0.02
C LYS A 36 4.60 -4.13 0.88
N ALA A 37 4.98 -3.60 2.04
CA ALA A 37 4.05 -3.04 3.00
C ALA A 37 3.37 -1.76 2.48
N VAL A 38 4.12 -0.91 1.77
CA VAL A 38 3.55 0.30 1.14
C VAL A 38 2.61 -0.06 -0.03
N LEU A 39 2.90 -1.12 -0.78
CA LEU A 39 1.98 -1.65 -1.79
C LEU A 39 0.66 -2.11 -1.15
N LEU A 40 0.72 -2.94 -0.10
CA LEU A 40 -0.50 -3.37 0.61
C LEU A 40 -1.27 -2.19 1.22
N ARG A 41 -0.55 -1.21 1.78
CA ARG A 41 -1.15 0.01 2.30
C ARG A 41 -1.86 0.80 1.21
N SER A 42 -1.30 0.83 0.00
CA SER A 42 -1.91 1.46 -1.17
C SER A 42 -3.16 0.71 -1.64
N LEU A 43 -3.13 -0.63 -1.61
CA LEU A 43 -4.29 -1.46 -1.96
C LEU A 43 -5.41 -1.35 -0.91
N ALA A 44 -5.09 -1.16 0.37
CA ALA A 44 -6.10 -0.99 1.42
C ALA A 44 -7.04 0.21 1.18
N ASP A 45 -6.61 1.21 0.40
CA ASP A 45 -7.48 2.33 0.01
C ASP A 45 -8.54 1.96 -1.03
N LEU A 46 -8.47 0.78 -1.66
CA LEU A 46 -9.59 0.21 -2.42
C LEU A 46 -10.80 -0.11 -1.54
N GLY A 47 -10.60 -0.28 -0.23
CA GLY A 47 -11.72 -0.39 0.71
C GLY A 47 -12.67 0.80 0.63
N LEU A 48 -12.18 1.98 0.22
CA LEU A 48 -12.94 3.20 0.03
C LEU A 48 -13.60 3.31 -1.35
N TYR A 49 -13.69 2.23 -2.13
CA TYR A 49 -14.22 2.27 -3.50
C TYR A 49 -15.65 2.85 -3.63
N SER A 50 -16.48 2.63 -2.61
CA SER A 50 -17.83 3.19 -2.50
C SER A 50 -17.84 4.67 -2.16
N GLU A 51 -16.72 5.22 -1.66
CA GLU A 51 -16.66 6.58 -1.15
C GLU A 51 -16.47 7.59 -2.30
N PRO A 52 -17.32 8.63 -2.40
CA PRO A 52 -17.19 9.67 -3.43
C PRO A 52 -15.85 10.41 -3.40
N CYS A 53 -15.20 10.47 -2.24
CA CYS A 53 -13.93 11.17 -2.03
C CYS A 53 -12.70 10.37 -2.49
N LEU A 54 -12.85 9.15 -3.02
CA LEU A 54 -11.72 8.34 -3.45
C LEU A 54 -10.98 8.96 -4.64
N VAL A 55 -9.82 9.54 -4.35
CA VAL A 55 -8.90 10.05 -5.38
C VAL A 55 -8.44 8.91 -6.29
N GLY A 56 -8.52 9.13 -7.61
CA GLY A 56 -8.11 8.14 -8.61
C GLY A 56 -9.14 7.07 -8.92
N ARG A 57 -10.43 7.27 -8.58
CA ARG A 57 -11.53 6.32 -8.90
C ARG A 57 -11.59 5.94 -10.39
N ARG A 58 -11.16 6.83 -11.29
CA ARG A 58 -11.04 6.60 -12.73
C ARG A 58 -10.14 5.43 -13.13
N TRP A 59 -9.26 4.99 -12.23
CA TRP A 59 -8.32 3.88 -12.44
C TRP A 59 -8.83 2.54 -11.97
N ILE A 60 -10.10 2.49 -11.54
CA ILE A 60 -10.75 1.28 -11.06
C ILE A 60 -11.87 0.94 -12.05
N GLY A 61 -11.67 -0.15 -12.78
CA GLY A 61 -12.63 -0.72 -13.71
C GLY A 61 -13.20 -2.05 -13.22
N HIS A 62 -14.13 -2.60 -13.99
CA HIS A 62 -14.67 -3.92 -13.78
C HIS A 62 -14.57 -4.72 -15.07
N ARG A 63 -14.20 -6.00 -14.96
CA ARG A 63 -14.15 -6.94 -16.08
C ARG A 63 -14.51 -8.33 -15.57
N ASP A 64 -15.48 -8.99 -16.21
CA ASP A 64 -15.85 -10.38 -15.90
C ASP A 64 -16.13 -10.63 -14.41
N GLY A 65 -16.77 -9.66 -13.74
CA GLY A 65 -17.07 -9.72 -12.30
C GLY A 65 -15.88 -9.47 -11.38
N ARG A 66 -14.69 -9.18 -11.91
CA ARG A 66 -13.48 -8.82 -11.18
C ARG A 66 -13.19 -7.33 -11.21
N ILE A 67 -12.39 -6.87 -10.26
CA ILE A 67 -11.94 -5.49 -10.15
C ILE A 67 -10.64 -5.32 -10.92
N MET A 68 -10.67 -4.51 -11.96
CA MET A 68 -9.48 -4.11 -12.74
C MET A 68 -8.87 -2.86 -12.12
N LEU A 69 -7.64 -2.93 -11.64
CA LEU A 69 -6.95 -1.79 -11.05
C LEU A 69 -5.75 -1.37 -11.89
N ASN A 70 -5.75 -0.13 -12.39
CA ASN A 70 -4.56 0.45 -13.01
C ASN A 70 -3.51 0.79 -11.95
N LEU A 71 -2.25 0.48 -12.23
CA LEU A 71 -1.11 0.72 -11.34
C LEU A 71 -0.87 2.20 -11.03
N ASP A 72 -1.42 3.14 -11.78
CA ASP A 72 -1.43 4.57 -11.43
C ASP A 72 -2.12 4.82 -10.07
N PHE A 73 -3.17 4.07 -9.76
CA PHE A 73 -3.85 4.14 -8.45
C PHE A 73 -2.89 3.80 -7.31
N VAL A 74 -2.08 2.77 -7.51
CA VAL A 74 -1.07 2.33 -6.56
C VAL A 74 0.08 3.32 -6.53
N ALA A 75 0.60 3.72 -7.68
CA ALA A 75 1.76 4.60 -7.82
C ALA A 75 1.55 5.96 -7.14
N ALA A 76 0.37 6.57 -7.26
CA ALA A 76 0.06 7.83 -6.59
C ALA A 76 0.16 7.70 -5.05
N ARG A 77 -0.42 6.65 -4.48
CA ARG A 77 -0.41 6.40 -3.02
C ARG A 77 0.96 5.97 -2.52
N PHE A 78 1.64 5.16 -3.32
CA PHE A 78 2.98 4.68 -3.07
C PHE A 78 3.95 5.87 -3.00
N ALA A 79 3.93 6.73 -4.02
CA ALA A 79 4.73 7.95 -4.04
C ALA A 79 4.38 8.88 -2.88
N LYS A 80 3.09 9.14 -2.61
CA LYS A 80 2.67 10.00 -1.49
C LYS A 80 3.28 9.56 -0.17
N TYR A 81 3.24 8.26 0.12
CA TYR A 81 3.84 7.72 1.34
C TYR A 81 5.34 8.02 1.42
N TYR A 82 6.11 7.72 0.38
CA TYR A 82 7.55 7.97 0.41
C TYR A 82 7.88 9.46 0.42
N TRP A 83 7.12 10.29 -0.28
CA TRP A 83 7.33 11.74 -0.32
C TRP A 83 7.10 12.38 1.05
N ASP A 84 6.01 12.00 1.72
CA ASP A 84 5.70 12.47 3.08
C ASP A 84 6.78 12.04 4.08
N MET A 85 7.22 10.78 3.99
CA MET A 85 8.27 10.27 4.86
C MET A 85 9.62 10.92 4.58
N HIS A 86 9.94 11.17 3.31
CA HIS A 86 11.18 11.81 2.90
C HIS A 86 11.21 13.27 3.39
N ALA A 87 10.15 14.03 3.15
CA ALA A 87 10.07 15.42 3.59
C ALA A 87 9.97 15.57 5.12
N GLY A 88 9.19 14.72 5.78
CA GLY A 88 8.94 14.83 7.22
C GLY A 88 10.09 14.34 8.10
N PHE A 89 10.90 13.40 7.61
CA PHE A 89 11.88 12.71 8.45
C PHE A 89 13.27 12.55 7.82
N GLY A 90 13.46 12.88 6.54
CA GLY A 90 14.76 12.75 5.86
C GLY A 90 15.34 11.34 5.86
N LEU A 91 14.48 10.31 5.96
CA LEU A 91 14.91 8.94 6.25
C LEU A 91 15.48 8.23 5.02
N ARG A 92 16.43 7.32 5.29
CA ARG A 92 16.85 6.32 4.31
C ARG A 92 15.83 5.19 4.28
N HIS A 93 15.35 4.86 3.09
CA HIS A 93 14.34 3.82 2.89
C HIS A 93 14.92 2.46 2.45
N THR A 94 16.23 2.39 2.20
CA THR A 94 16.99 1.17 1.90
C THR A 94 18.28 1.11 2.73
N PRO A 95 18.68 -0.07 3.22
CA PRO A 95 19.87 -0.23 4.07
C PRO A 95 21.21 -0.23 3.31
N HIS A 96 21.23 -0.16 1.97
CA HIS A 96 22.45 -0.28 1.18
C HIS A 96 22.74 0.97 0.34
N ARG A 97 23.93 1.57 0.53
CA ARG A 97 24.63 2.23 -0.58
C ARG A 97 25.11 1.11 -1.49
N SER A 98 24.71 1.11 -2.75
CA SER A 98 25.26 0.20 -3.75
C SER A 98 26.80 0.23 -3.67
N ARG A 99 27.42 -0.94 -3.52
CA ARG A 99 28.89 -1.10 -3.59
C ARG A 99 29.34 -0.49 -4.91
N GLY A 100 29.92 0.70 -4.88
CA GLY A 100 30.36 1.44 -6.07
C GLY A 100 29.93 2.92 -6.15
N GLY A 101 29.17 3.45 -5.20
CA GLY A 101 28.94 4.90 -5.09
C GLY A 101 28.01 5.51 -6.15
N ARG A 102 27.38 4.71 -7.02
CA ARG A 102 26.19 5.15 -7.77
C ARG A 102 24.97 5.00 -6.88
N GLU A 103 24.34 6.11 -6.54
CA GLU A 103 22.94 6.09 -6.15
C GLU A 103 22.15 5.49 -7.32
N ASP A 104 21.35 4.46 -7.05
CA ASP A 104 20.45 3.91 -8.05
C ASP A 104 19.44 5.00 -8.39
N ALA A 105 19.62 5.65 -9.55
CA ALA A 105 18.77 6.74 -10.03
C ALA A 105 17.27 6.33 -10.17
N ASP A 106 16.98 5.03 -10.08
CA ASP A 106 15.67 4.42 -10.21
C ASP A 106 14.99 4.14 -8.85
N THR A 107 15.54 4.57 -7.72
CA THR A 107 14.82 4.46 -6.43
C THR A 107 13.68 5.46 -6.32
N ILE A 108 12.66 5.15 -5.54
CA ILE A 108 11.54 6.08 -5.29
C ILE A 108 12.01 7.44 -4.76
N ILE A 109 13.07 7.47 -3.94
CA ILE A 109 13.60 8.72 -3.37
C ILE A 109 14.29 9.53 -4.45
N SER A 110 15.13 8.91 -5.29
CA SER A 110 15.75 9.60 -6.43
C SER A 110 14.70 10.14 -7.41
N LEU A 111 13.60 9.42 -7.64
CA LEU A 111 12.48 9.92 -8.45
C LEU A 111 11.81 11.13 -7.80
N ILE A 112 11.57 11.08 -6.48
CA ILE A 112 11.00 12.19 -5.72
C ILE A 112 11.92 13.42 -5.77
N ASP A 113 13.22 13.26 -5.51
CA ASP A 113 14.19 14.37 -5.52
C ASP A 113 14.25 15.07 -6.88
N ASN A 114 14.26 14.28 -7.96
CA ASN A 114 14.26 14.80 -9.32
C ASN A 114 12.99 15.58 -9.64
N GLU A 115 11.83 15.08 -9.21
CA GLU A 115 10.55 15.75 -9.43
C GLU A 115 10.45 17.02 -8.55
N GLN A 116 10.91 16.95 -7.30
CA GLN A 116 10.93 18.04 -6.33
C GLN A 116 11.84 19.20 -6.77
N ALA A 117 12.96 18.91 -7.43
CA ALA A 117 13.88 19.93 -7.97
C ALA A 117 13.22 20.84 -9.02
N GLY A 118 12.17 20.37 -9.70
CA GLY A 118 11.40 21.13 -10.68
C GLY A 118 10.25 21.94 -10.08
N ARG A 119 9.97 21.81 -8.77
CA ARG A 119 8.83 22.47 -8.11
C ARG A 119 9.24 23.79 -7.44
N ALA A 120 8.30 24.73 -7.41
CA ALA A 120 8.49 26.01 -6.72
C ALA A 120 8.33 25.89 -5.20
N ASP A 121 7.43 25.00 -4.73
CA ASP A 121 7.29 24.65 -3.32
C ASP A 121 8.14 23.43 -2.97
N GLN A 122 8.59 23.36 -1.72
CA GLN A 122 9.31 22.19 -1.15
C GLN A 122 8.37 21.26 -0.37
N ASN A 123 7.06 21.50 -0.43
CA ASN A 123 6.08 20.70 0.28
C ASN A 123 5.72 19.45 -0.53
N PRO A 124 5.50 18.30 0.12
CA PRO A 124 4.96 17.13 -0.56
C PRO A 124 3.64 17.44 -1.27
N PRO A 125 3.44 16.99 -2.52
CA PRO A 125 2.19 17.17 -3.23
C PRO A 125 1.06 16.42 -2.54
N GLU A 126 -0.14 16.99 -2.56
CA GLU A 126 -1.34 16.29 -2.11
C GLU A 126 -1.67 15.10 -3.01
N LEU A 127 -2.39 14.11 -2.49
CA LEU A 127 -2.73 12.90 -3.27
C LEU A 127 -3.53 13.25 -4.54
N ALA A 128 -4.39 14.27 -4.49
CA ALA A 128 -5.13 14.76 -5.65
C ALA A 128 -4.21 15.33 -6.74
N GLU A 129 -3.12 16.01 -6.35
CA GLU A 129 -2.13 16.52 -7.29
C GLU A 129 -1.34 15.38 -7.92
N LEU A 130 -0.86 14.44 -7.10
CA LEU A 130 -0.22 13.21 -7.58
C LEU A 130 -1.12 12.45 -8.54
N ALA A 131 -2.44 12.52 -8.35
CA ALA A 131 -3.40 11.87 -9.22
C ALA A 131 -3.75 12.64 -10.50
N SER A 132 -3.30 13.89 -10.64
CA SER A 132 -3.61 14.75 -11.78
C SER A 132 -2.81 14.38 -13.04
N ASP A 133 -3.28 14.80 -14.21
CA ASP A 133 -2.61 14.48 -15.48
C ASP A 133 -1.21 15.11 -15.59
N LYS A 134 -0.97 16.23 -14.88
CA LYS A 134 0.35 16.86 -14.77
C LYS A 134 1.40 15.92 -14.17
N MET A 135 0.99 15.03 -13.27
CA MET A 135 1.88 14.09 -12.59
C MET A 135 1.90 12.70 -13.26
N GLU A 136 1.31 12.54 -14.45
CA GLU A 136 1.26 11.24 -15.15
C GLU A 136 2.65 10.69 -15.46
N GLY A 137 3.56 11.53 -15.97
CA GLY A 137 4.93 11.11 -16.28
C GLY A 137 5.67 10.60 -15.04
N PHE A 138 5.50 11.28 -13.90
CA PHE A 138 6.05 10.85 -12.62
C PHE A 138 5.42 9.54 -12.14
N ARG A 139 4.08 9.44 -12.12
CA ARG A 139 3.38 8.21 -11.72
C ARG A 139 3.77 7.01 -12.56
N CYS A 140 3.90 7.17 -13.87
CA CYS A 140 4.31 6.10 -14.78
C CYS A 140 5.71 5.58 -14.43
N LYS A 141 6.66 6.47 -14.11
CA LYS A 141 7.99 6.08 -13.61
C LYS A 141 7.90 5.30 -12.31
N VAL A 142 7.13 5.79 -11.33
CA VAL A 142 6.92 5.11 -10.04
C VAL A 142 6.28 3.73 -10.23
N ALA A 143 5.23 3.64 -11.05
CA ALA A 143 4.52 2.41 -11.36
C ALA A 143 5.49 1.38 -11.96
N ARG A 144 6.29 1.78 -12.94
CA ARG A 144 7.19 0.87 -13.67
C ARG A 144 8.45 0.51 -12.88
N LEU A 145 9.16 1.51 -12.36
CA LEU A 145 10.49 1.33 -11.79
C LEU A 145 10.44 0.89 -10.33
N CYS A 146 9.40 1.27 -9.59
CA CYS A 146 9.29 0.95 -8.17
C CYS A 146 8.24 -0.13 -7.92
N VAL A 147 6.99 0.11 -8.32
CA VAL A 147 5.86 -0.78 -7.98
C VAL A 147 5.98 -2.12 -8.71
N ALA A 148 5.96 -2.11 -10.04
CA ALA A 148 5.99 -3.32 -10.87
C ALA A 148 7.29 -4.11 -10.68
N ARG A 149 8.44 -3.41 -10.63
CA ARG A 149 9.76 -4.05 -10.53
C ARG A 149 10.05 -4.68 -9.17
N HIS A 150 9.61 -4.05 -8.07
CA HIS A 150 10.07 -4.42 -6.73
C HIS A 150 8.97 -4.82 -5.76
N ALA A 151 7.72 -4.40 -5.97
CA ALA A 151 6.65 -4.61 -5.01
C ALA A 151 5.66 -5.70 -5.46
N ILE A 152 5.28 -5.69 -6.74
CA ILE A 152 4.21 -6.55 -7.27
C ILE A 152 4.53 -8.04 -7.07
N ASP A 153 5.60 -8.54 -7.67
CA ASP A 153 5.92 -9.98 -7.54
C ASP A 153 6.36 -10.34 -6.11
N ALA A 154 6.97 -9.39 -5.41
CA ALA A 154 7.52 -9.63 -4.09
C ALA A 154 6.42 -9.85 -3.04
N VAL A 155 5.28 -9.15 -3.11
CA VAL A 155 4.17 -9.36 -2.17
C VAL A 155 3.49 -10.71 -2.40
N LEU A 156 3.45 -11.20 -3.64
CA LEU A 156 2.85 -12.49 -3.98
C LEU A 156 3.62 -13.69 -3.40
N THR A 157 4.90 -13.52 -3.04
CA THR A 157 5.66 -14.53 -2.30
C THR A 157 5.05 -14.82 -0.92
N ASP A 158 4.56 -13.79 -0.23
CA ASP A 158 3.99 -13.92 1.11
C ASP A 158 2.45 -14.03 1.07
N MET A 159 1.82 -13.49 0.02
CA MET A 159 0.37 -13.44 -0.19
C MET A 159 0.01 -14.01 -1.58
N PRO A 160 0.17 -15.33 -1.80
CA PRO A 160 -0.14 -15.94 -3.09
C PRO A 160 -1.63 -15.79 -3.43
N GLY A 161 -1.93 -15.37 -4.65
CA GLY A 161 -3.31 -15.17 -5.12
C GLY A 161 -3.96 -13.87 -4.64
N LEU A 162 -3.20 -12.91 -4.10
CA LEU A 162 -3.75 -11.60 -3.69
C LEU A 162 -4.37 -10.84 -4.87
N TYR A 163 -3.77 -10.97 -6.05
CA TYR A 163 -4.27 -10.45 -7.31
C TYR A 163 -3.62 -11.22 -8.46
N GLU A 164 -4.15 -11.04 -9.66
CA GLU A 164 -3.55 -11.51 -10.91
C GLU A 164 -3.00 -10.33 -11.71
N LYS A 165 -1.86 -10.50 -12.38
CA LYS A 165 -1.29 -9.45 -13.23
C LYS A 165 -1.97 -9.46 -14.60
N VAL A 166 -2.41 -8.29 -15.07
CA VAL A 166 -3.00 -8.13 -16.41
C VAL A 166 -2.19 -7.12 -17.20
N GLY A 167 -1.35 -7.64 -18.09
CA GLY A 167 -0.38 -6.81 -18.82
C GLY A 167 0.65 -6.17 -17.89
N LYS A 168 1.09 -4.96 -18.24
CA LYS A 168 2.12 -4.22 -17.50
C LYS A 168 1.57 -3.16 -16.54
N GLU A 169 0.30 -2.80 -16.72
CA GLU A 169 -0.29 -1.59 -16.12
C GLU A 169 -1.46 -1.92 -15.20
N TYR A 170 -1.93 -3.18 -15.17
CA TYR A 170 -3.11 -3.55 -14.41
C TYR A 170 -2.88 -4.78 -13.54
N ILE A 171 -3.64 -4.84 -12.46
CA ILE A 171 -3.87 -6.04 -11.67
C ILE A 171 -5.37 -6.30 -11.53
N GLU A 172 -5.76 -7.55 -11.46
CA GLU A 172 -7.12 -8.00 -11.20
C GLU A 172 -7.27 -8.48 -9.76
N LEU A 173 -8.29 -7.96 -9.07
CA LEU A 173 -8.63 -8.36 -7.71
C LEU A 173 -10.03 -8.98 -7.67
N GLU A 174 -10.19 -9.96 -6.78
CA GLU A 174 -11.50 -10.53 -6.49
C GLU A 174 -12.35 -9.53 -5.69
N PRO A 175 -13.67 -9.43 -5.96
CA PRO A 175 -14.56 -8.56 -5.18
C PRO A 175 -14.55 -8.85 -3.69
N GLY A 176 -14.40 -10.13 -3.30
CA GLY A 176 -14.30 -10.56 -1.91
C GLY A 176 -13.11 -9.94 -1.19
N LEU A 177 -11.97 -9.76 -1.88
CA LEU A 177 -10.81 -9.10 -1.30
C LEU A 177 -11.08 -7.62 -1.07
N VAL A 178 -11.72 -6.93 -2.01
CA VAL A 178 -12.07 -5.51 -1.83
C VAL A 178 -13.04 -5.32 -0.66
N ALA A 179 -13.98 -6.25 -0.47
CA ALA A 179 -14.87 -6.27 0.69
C ALA A 179 -14.08 -6.47 2.00
N PHE A 180 -13.16 -7.44 2.03
CA PHE A 180 -12.26 -7.66 3.18
C PHE A 180 -11.42 -6.42 3.50
N LEU A 181 -10.84 -5.78 2.47
CA LEU A 181 -10.05 -4.55 2.63
C LEU A 181 -10.89 -3.39 3.17
N ARG A 182 -12.17 -3.29 2.79
CA ARG A 182 -13.11 -2.30 3.31
C ARG A 182 -13.35 -2.51 4.81
N GLU A 183 -13.74 -3.72 5.19
CA GLU A 183 -14.08 -4.04 6.58
C GLU A 183 -12.88 -3.87 7.53
N HIS A 184 -11.71 -4.33 7.10
CA HIS A 184 -10.52 -4.37 7.96
C HIS A 184 -9.54 -3.23 7.69
N ARG A 185 -9.92 -2.21 6.91
CA ARG A 185 -9.03 -1.14 6.45
C ARG A 185 -8.21 -0.52 7.57
N THR A 186 -8.87 -0.17 8.68
CA THR A 186 -8.23 0.48 9.83
C THR A 186 -7.20 -0.42 10.49
N LEU A 187 -7.51 -1.69 10.70
CA LEU A 187 -6.59 -2.67 11.28
C LEU A 187 -5.39 -2.93 10.37
N ILE A 188 -5.63 -3.09 9.07
CA ILE A 188 -4.58 -3.26 8.06
C ILE A 188 -3.65 -2.04 8.07
N ARG A 189 -4.19 -0.82 8.04
CA ARG A 189 -3.37 0.41 8.06
C ARG A 189 -2.54 0.54 9.33
N LYS A 190 -3.14 0.33 10.51
CA LYS A 190 -2.43 0.38 11.79
C LYS A 190 -1.28 -0.62 11.86
N SER A 191 -1.54 -1.88 11.48
CA SER A 191 -0.52 -2.93 11.52
C SER A 191 0.60 -2.71 10.48
N LEU A 192 0.27 -2.25 9.27
CA LEU A 192 1.27 -1.88 8.26
C LEU A 192 2.11 -0.68 8.69
N ASN A 193 1.50 0.35 9.29
CA ASN A 193 2.24 1.50 9.84
C ASN A 193 3.22 1.05 10.94
N CYS A 194 2.79 0.15 11.83
CA CYS A 194 3.63 -0.38 12.91
C CYS A 194 4.88 -1.10 12.36
N ILE A 195 4.70 -2.05 11.42
CA ILE A 195 5.86 -2.77 10.83
C ILE A 195 6.77 -1.84 10.02
N LEU A 196 6.19 -0.84 9.34
CA LEU A 196 6.94 0.16 8.58
C LEU A 196 7.79 1.01 9.52
N ALA A 197 7.20 1.50 10.61
CA ALA A 197 7.91 2.30 11.60
C ALA A 197 9.05 1.51 12.27
N GLN A 198 8.79 0.29 12.72
CA GLN A 198 9.81 -0.59 13.30
C GLN A 198 10.96 -0.85 12.32
N HIS A 199 10.64 -1.09 11.04
CA HIS A 199 11.66 -1.29 10.02
C HIS A 199 12.48 -0.02 9.79
N LEU A 200 11.83 1.15 9.71
CA LEU A 200 12.49 2.44 9.50
C LEU A 200 13.39 2.82 10.66
N GLU A 201 12.96 2.62 11.90
CA GLU A 201 13.77 2.84 13.11
C GLU A 201 15.01 1.92 13.13
N ARG A 202 14.86 0.67 12.71
CA ARG A 202 15.98 -0.28 12.62
C ARG A 202 17.05 0.15 11.62
N ILE A 203 16.66 0.73 10.47
CA ILE A 203 17.60 1.16 9.43
C ILE A 203 18.05 2.62 9.58
N ASN A 204 17.35 3.42 10.40
CA ASN A 204 17.70 4.79 10.76
C ASN A 204 17.81 4.91 12.29
N PRO A 205 18.90 4.41 12.91
CA PRO A 205 19.05 4.39 14.37
C PRO A 205 19.06 5.79 15.01
N GLU A 206 19.33 6.84 14.22
CA GLU A 206 19.25 8.26 14.59
C GLU A 206 17.80 8.77 14.69
N ALA A 207 16.86 8.14 13.98
CA ALA A 207 15.45 8.50 13.93
C ALA A 207 14.61 7.58 14.82
N ARG A 208 14.89 7.62 16.13
CA ARG A 208 14.13 6.85 17.14
C ARG A 208 12.72 7.45 17.29
N HIS A 209 11.74 6.60 17.64
CA HIS A 209 10.36 6.99 17.95
C HIS A 209 9.55 7.50 16.74
N ILE A 210 9.81 6.98 15.54
CA ILE A 210 8.94 7.19 14.37
C ILE A 210 7.57 6.57 14.63
N ALA A 211 7.51 5.39 15.28
CA ALA A 211 6.27 4.69 15.58
C ALA A 211 5.30 5.54 16.41
N THR A 212 5.81 6.23 17.43
CA THR A 212 5.00 7.11 18.30
C THR A 212 4.59 8.41 17.63
N LYS A 213 5.29 8.85 16.58
CA LYS A 213 4.99 10.07 15.82
C LYS A 213 3.96 9.83 14.70
N ILE A 214 3.84 8.60 14.20
CA ILE A 214 2.89 8.26 13.13
C ILE A 214 1.49 7.94 13.66
N ASP A 215 1.36 7.35 14.85
CA ASP A 215 0.04 6.90 15.37
C ASP A 215 -0.27 7.33 16.83
N GLY A 216 0.57 8.14 17.49
CA GLY A 216 0.31 8.72 18.83
C GLY A 216 0.32 7.71 19.99
N GLU A 217 0.11 6.44 19.70
CA GLU A 217 0.30 5.29 20.56
C GLU A 217 1.06 4.25 19.73
N THR A 218 2.01 3.54 20.33
CA THR A 218 2.52 2.31 19.72
C THR A 218 1.51 1.25 20.11
N PRO A 219 0.55 0.83 19.26
CA PRO A 219 -0.22 -0.29 19.66
C PRO A 219 0.68 -1.47 19.32
N LEU A 220 1.32 -2.03 20.35
CA LEU A 220 1.53 -3.47 20.42
C LEU A 220 0.13 -4.11 20.35
N VAL A 221 -0.57 -3.97 19.22
CA VAL A 221 -1.70 -4.86 18.96
C VAL A 221 -1.02 -6.18 18.72
N GLU A 222 -1.10 -7.05 19.71
CA GLU A 222 -0.61 -8.40 19.59
C GLU A 222 -1.17 -8.94 18.27
N ARG A 223 -0.28 -9.33 17.35
CA ARG A 223 -0.64 -9.82 16.02
C ARG A 223 -1.82 -10.80 16.07
N GLN A 224 -1.82 -11.66 17.09
CA GLN A 224 -2.88 -12.62 17.35
C GLN A 224 -4.24 -11.95 17.62
N ALA A 225 -4.28 -10.81 18.32
CA ALA A 225 -5.50 -10.02 18.51
C ALA A 225 -5.98 -9.38 17.20
N ILE A 226 -5.08 -8.89 16.33
CA ILE A 226 -5.47 -8.37 15.00
C ILE A 226 -6.12 -9.47 14.16
N ILE A 227 -5.48 -10.63 14.09
CA ILE A 227 -5.98 -11.75 13.29
C ILE A 227 -7.27 -12.31 13.88
N ALA A 228 -7.35 -12.48 15.21
CA ALA A 228 -8.57 -12.90 15.87
C ALA A 228 -9.72 -11.89 15.66
N GLU A 229 -9.43 -10.58 15.68
CA GLU A 229 -10.42 -9.56 15.36
C GLU A 229 -10.88 -9.65 13.90
N MET A 230 -9.98 -9.90 12.95
CA MET A 230 -10.34 -10.12 11.55
C MET A 230 -11.21 -11.36 11.37
N GLU A 231 -10.86 -12.47 12.00
CA GLU A 231 -11.58 -13.75 11.92
C GLU A 231 -12.95 -13.71 12.62
N SER A 232 -13.06 -13.03 13.77
CA SER A 232 -14.33 -12.88 14.50
C SER A 232 -15.36 -12.08 13.69
N ARG A 233 -14.95 -11.02 13.00
CA ARG A 233 -15.81 -10.23 12.12
C ARG A 233 -16.25 -11.00 10.87
N ALA A 234 -15.47 -12.01 10.44
CA ALA A 234 -15.89 -12.90 9.36
C ALA A 234 -17.10 -13.77 9.77
N GLY A 235 -17.20 -14.15 11.05
CA GLY A 235 -18.28 -14.98 11.58
C GLY A 235 -19.55 -14.23 12.01
N ALA A 236 -19.52 -12.89 12.04
CA ALA A 236 -20.68 -12.09 12.40
C ALA A 236 -21.53 -11.80 11.14
N PRO A 237 -22.85 -12.10 11.13
CA PRO A 237 -23.71 -11.61 10.06
C PRO A 237 -23.67 -10.07 10.05
N PRO A 238 -23.63 -9.41 8.88
CA PRO A 238 -23.64 -7.96 8.83
C PRO A 238 -24.97 -7.44 9.41
N GLY A 239 -24.86 -6.54 10.38
CA GLY A 239 -25.98 -5.74 10.88
C GLY A 239 -26.38 -4.63 9.93
#